data_AF-W8PNQ8-F1
#
_entry.id   AF-W8PNQ8-F1
#
_cell.length_a   1.000
_cell.length_b   1.000
_cell.length_c   1.000
_cell.angle_alpha   90.00
_cell.angle_beta   90.00
_cell.angle_gamma   90.00
#
_symmetry.space_group_name_H-M   'P 1'
#
loop_
_entity.id
_entity.type
_entity.pdbx_description
1 polymer ?
#
loop_
_entity_poly.entity_id
_entity_poly.type
_entity_poly.pdbx_seq_one_letter_code
_entity_poly.pdbx_strand_id
1 'polypeptide(L)'
;MVTVKKTRRKELRASVLGVVVGLVLLVFLLFLEIPSTAFYILVGSFVIGPLLGRAIWGTPVLRIENDGRVCEISAHDGLKKVIILEDKYTSREIWVEEPVETTVCGVPVKFYHNPAWFGTVLIVEVEGRRYRLP
;
A
#
# COMPACT_ATOMS: atom_id res chain seq x y z
N MET A 1 -17.06 18.44 -9.32
CA MET A 1 -17.28 17.21 -10.14
C MET A 1 -16.35 16.14 -9.61
N VAL A 2 -16.89 15.02 -9.10
CA VAL A 2 -16.08 13.97 -8.48
C VAL A 2 -15.48 13.05 -9.54
N THR A 3 -14.17 12.86 -9.51
CA THR A 3 -13.48 11.88 -10.35
C THR A 3 -12.72 10.89 -9.48
N VAL A 4 -12.90 9.60 -9.79
CA VAL A 4 -12.23 8.50 -9.07
C VAL A 4 -11.38 7.72 -10.06
N LYS A 5 -10.10 7.58 -9.78
CA LYS A 5 -9.14 6.85 -10.63
C LYS A 5 -8.36 5.86 -9.79
N LYS A 6 -8.31 4.60 -10.23
CA LYS A 6 -7.40 3.60 -9.67
C LYS A 6 -6.01 3.82 -10.26
N THR A 7 -5.04 4.13 -9.42
CA THR A 7 -3.65 4.38 -9.81
C THR A 7 -2.72 3.50 -8.99
N ARG A 8 -1.43 3.49 -9.32
CA ARG A 8 -0.41 2.84 -8.49
C ARG A 8 0.58 3.89 -8.01
N ARG A 9 0.77 3.97 -6.69
CA ARG A 9 1.76 4.85 -6.07
C ARG A 9 3.10 4.12 -6.03
N LYS A 10 4.09 4.64 -6.76
CA LYS A 10 5.46 4.13 -6.69
C LYS A 10 6.21 4.91 -5.63
N GLU A 11 6.50 4.28 -4.51
CA GLU A 11 7.40 4.85 -3.51
C GLU A 11 8.86 4.55 -3.88
N LEU A 12 9.31 5.18 -4.96
CA LEU A 12 10.62 4.92 -5.54
C LEU A 12 11.75 5.20 -4.53
N ARG A 13 11.65 6.28 -3.75
CA ARG A 13 12.69 6.69 -2.79
C ARG A 13 12.82 5.73 -1.61
N ALA A 14 11.72 5.40 -0.94
CA ALA A 14 11.73 4.47 0.19
C ALA A 14 12.15 3.06 -0.25
N SER A 15 11.72 2.63 -1.44
CA SER A 15 12.09 1.32 -1.97
C SER A 15 13.56 1.27 -2.41
N VAL A 16 14.08 2.31 -3.07
CA VAL A 16 15.50 2.40 -3.43
C VAL A 16 16.37 2.44 -2.18
N LEU A 17 16.00 3.22 -1.17
CA LEU A 17 16.73 3.27 0.09
C LEU A 17 16.75 1.89 0.78
N GLY A 18 15.62 1.19 0.80
CA GLY A 18 15.53 -0.17 1.35
C GLY A 18 16.39 -1.18 0.58
N VAL A 19 16.42 -1.10 -0.76
CA VAL A 19 17.28 -1.96 -1.59
C VAL A 19 18.75 -1.67 -1.32
N VAL A 20 19.16 -0.40 -1.23
CA VAL A 20 20.55 -0.01 -0.95
C VAL A 20 20.96 -0.51 0.44
N VAL A 21 20.14 -0.30 1.47
CA VAL A 21 20.41 -0.80 2.82
C VAL A 21 20.51 -2.33 2.84
N GLY A 22 19.58 -3.02 2.18
CA GLY A 22 19.61 -4.48 2.09
C GLY A 22 20.86 -5.03 1.39
N LEU A 23 21.34 -4.33 0.35
CA LEU A 23 22.53 -4.71 -0.40
C LEU A 23 23.82 -4.46 0.41
N VAL A 24 23.90 -3.35 1.14
CA VAL A 24 25.01 -3.08 2.08
C VAL A 24 25.06 -4.16 3.17
N LEU A 25 23.91 -4.56 3.70
CA LEU A 25 23.82 -5.60 4.73
C LEU A 25 24.22 -6.98 4.19
N LEU A 26 23.84 -7.31 2.95
CA LEU A 26 24.26 -8.53 2.27
C LEU A 26 25.80 -8.57 2.10
N VAL A 27 26.39 -7.46 1.63
CA VAL A 27 27.85 -7.34 1.50
C VAL A 27 28.55 -7.46 2.85
N PHE A 28 28.01 -6.83 3.90
CA PHE A 28 28.56 -6.94 5.26
C PHE A 28 28.51 -8.37 5.80
N LEU A 29 27.39 -9.07 5.59
CA LEU A 29 27.29 -10.48 5.98
C LEU A 29 28.29 -11.34 5.20
N LEU A 30 28.55 -11.06 3.92
CA LEU A 30 29.53 -11.82 3.11
C LEU A 30 30.95 -11.67 3.67
N PHE A 31 31.27 -10.51 4.25
CA PHE A 31 32.54 -10.27 4.95
C PHE A 31 32.68 -11.04 6.28
N LEU A 32 31.58 -11.48 6.90
CA LEU A 32 31.59 -12.22 8.17
C LEU A 32 31.88 -13.73 8.01
N GLU A 33 32.18 -14.19 6.79
CA GLU A 33 32.53 -15.60 6.47
C GLU A 33 31.55 -16.64 7.05
N ILE A 34 30.24 -16.31 7.11
CA ILE A 34 29.23 -17.27 7.54
C ILE A 34 29.17 -18.37 6.46
N PRO A 35 29.41 -19.65 6.79
CA PRO A 35 29.77 -20.69 5.80
C PRO A 35 28.58 -21.22 4.97
N SER A 36 27.47 -20.47 4.91
CA SER A 36 26.22 -20.92 4.32
C SER A 36 25.78 -19.95 3.22
N THR A 37 26.14 -20.26 1.98
CA THR A 37 25.57 -19.65 0.76
C THR A 37 24.04 -19.67 0.75
N ALA A 38 23.44 -20.70 1.35
CA ALA A 38 22.00 -20.82 1.54
C ALA A 38 21.42 -19.72 2.46
N PHE A 39 22.15 -19.31 3.50
CA PHE A 39 21.74 -18.23 4.40
C PHE A 39 21.68 -16.88 3.66
N TYR A 40 22.67 -16.59 2.81
CA TYR A 40 22.68 -15.35 2.02
C TYR A 40 21.54 -15.28 0.99
N ILE A 41 21.22 -16.40 0.34
CA ILE A 41 20.11 -16.46 -0.62
C ILE A 41 18.77 -16.28 0.08
N LEU A 42 18.59 -16.89 1.25
CA LEU A 42 17.38 -16.71 2.06
C LEU A 42 17.23 -15.27 2.54
N VAL A 43 18.27 -14.68 3.11
CA VAL A 43 18.25 -13.28 3.59
C VAL A 43 18.03 -12.31 2.44
N GLY A 44 18.74 -12.48 1.31
CA GLY A 44 18.54 -11.67 0.12
C GLY A 44 17.12 -11.78 -0.45
N SER A 45 16.56 -12.98 -0.51
CA SER A 45 15.22 -13.21 -1.07
C SER A 45 14.10 -12.68 -0.17
N PHE A 46 14.21 -12.84 1.15
CA PHE A 46 13.19 -12.38 2.10
C PHE A 46 13.24 -10.87 2.37
N VAL A 47 14.41 -10.24 2.27
CA VAL A 47 14.56 -8.80 2.56
C VAL A 47 14.47 -7.97 1.28
N ILE A 48 15.26 -8.32 0.25
CA ILE A 48 15.41 -7.48 -0.96
C ILE A 48 14.26 -7.73 -1.95
N GLY A 49 13.79 -8.98 -2.06
CA GLY A 49 12.71 -9.36 -2.98
C GLY A 49 11.42 -8.56 -2.80
N PRO A 50 10.83 -8.50 -1.59
CA PRO A 50 9.61 -7.73 -1.33
C PRO A 50 9.79 -6.22 -1.53
N LEU A 51 10.98 -5.69 -1.23
CA LEU A 51 11.31 -4.27 -1.43
C LEU A 51 11.39 -3.92 -2.92
N LEU A 52 12.02 -4.76 -3.74
CA LEU A 52 12.03 -4.63 -5.20
C LEU A 52 10.62 -4.75 -5.79
N GLY A 53 9.82 -5.71 -5.30
CA GLY A 53 8.43 -5.88 -5.71
C GLY A 53 7.60 -4.61 -5.48
N ARG A 54 7.72 -3.99 -4.30
CA ARG A 54 7.06 -2.71 -4.00
C ARG A 54 7.60 -1.54 -4.82
N ALA A 55 8.91 -1.52 -5.10
CA ALA A 55 9.53 -0.48 -5.94
C ALA A 55 8.99 -0.50 -7.38
N ILE A 56 8.84 -1.69 -7.95
CA ILE A 56 8.53 -1.90 -9.37
C ILE A 56 7.01 -1.84 -9.59
N TRP A 57 6.25 -2.55 -8.77
CA TRP A 57 4.80 -2.65 -8.93
C TRP A 57 4.04 -1.49 -8.29
N GLY A 58 4.55 -0.86 -7.24
CA GLY A 58 3.85 0.20 -6.51
C GLY A 58 2.62 -0.30 -5.75
N THR A 59 2.15 0.48 -4.78
CA THR A 59 0.94 0.16 -4.02
C THR A 59 -0.30 0.60 -4.80
N PRO A 60 -1.34 -0.23 -4.89
CA PRO A 60 -2.60 0.16 -5.50
C PRO A 60 -3.28 1.23 -4.63
N VAL A 61 -3.63 2.36 -5.24
CA VAL A 61 -4.30 3.46 -4.55
C VAL A 61 -5.53 3.92 -5.33
N LEU A 62 -6.57 4.30 -4.59
CA LEU A 62 -7.75 4.95 -5.13
C LEU A 62 -7.56 6.46 -4.99
N ARG A 63 -7.49 7.18 -6.11
CA ARG A 63 -7.38 8.63 -6.12
C ARG A 63 -8.77 9.24 -6.32
N ILE A 64 -9.22 10.03 -5.36
CA ILE A 64 -10.47 10.77 -5.40
C ILE A 64 -10.12 12.24 -5.60
N GLU A 65 -10.65 12.84 -6.65
CA GLU A 65 -10.49 14.26 -6.96
C GLU A 65 -11.85 14.94 -6.92
N ASN A 66 -11.97 15.94 -6.05
CA ASN A 66 -13.20 16.73 -5.87
C ASN A 66 -12.83 18.21 -5.69
N ASP A 67 -13.42 19.07 -6.52
CA ASP A 67 -13.29 20.53 -6.46
C ASP A 67 -11.84 21.03 -6.28
N GLY A 68 -10.90 20.40 -6.99
CA GLY A 68 -9.47 20.73 -6.97
C GLY A 68 -8.67 20.11 -5.83
N ARG A 69 -9.31 19.40 -4.89
CA ARG A 69 -8.65 18.60 -3.84
C ARG A 69 -8.44 17.17 -4.31
N VAL A 70 -7.29 16.59 -3.96
CA VAL A 70 -6.91 15.25 -4.36
C VAL A 70 -6.60 14.43 -3.11
N CYS A 71 -7.43 13.42 -2.85
CA CYS A 71 -7.21 12.45 -1.79
C CYS A 71 -6.77 11.10 -2.38
N GLU A 72 -5.87 10.41 -1.69
CA GLU A 72 -5.46 9.05 -2.04
C GLU A 72 -5.85 8.08 -0.92
N ILE A 73 -6.45 6.96 -1.28
CA ILE A 73 -6.84 5.89 -0.37
C ILE A 73 -6.00 4.67 -0.69
N SER A 74 -5.36 4.10 0.32
CA SER A 74 -4.54 2.89 0.21
C SER A 74 -4.93 1.88 1.29
N ALA A 75 -4.89 0.60 0.96
CA ALA A 75 -5.15 -0.48 1.89
C ALA A 75 -3.82 -1.07 2.39
N HIS A 76 -3.78 -1.35 3.69
CA HIS A 76 -2.62 -1.85 4.42
C HIS A 76 -3.06 -2.96 5.39
N ASP A 77 -2.07 -3.67 5.94
CA ASP A 77 -2.25 -4.68 6.98
C ASP A 77 -3.30 -5.75 6.64
N GLY A 78 -3.11 -6.41 5.49
CA GLY A 78 -4.03 -7.45 5.02
C GLY A 78 -5.46 -6.95 4.80
N LEU A 79 -5.59 -5.69 4.34
CA LEU A 79 -6.85 -4.98 4.05
C LEU A 79 -7.61 -4.45 5.28
N LYS A 80 -7.18 -4.74 6.51
CA LYS A 80 -7.86 -4.28 7.73
C LYS A 80 -7.66 -2.79 8.01
N LYS A 81 -6.58 -2.21 7.50
CA LYS A 81 -6.23 -0.82 7.71
C LYS A 81 -6.30 -0.04 6.42
N VAL A 82 -6.98 1.11 6.45
CA VAL A 82 -7.05 2.05 5.32
C VAL A 82 -6.32 3.31 5.70
N ILE A 83 -5.39 3.74 4.84
CA ILE A 83 -4.69 5.01 4.98
C ILE A 83 -5.22 5.96 3.91
N ILE A 84 -5.75 7.09 4.38
CA ILE A 84 -6.33 8.15 3.58
C ILE A 84 -5.37 9.34 3.66
N LEU A 85 -4.79 9.69 2.53
CA LEU A 85 -4.01 10.90 2.37
C LEU A 85 -4.97 11.98 1.90
N GLU A 86 -5.29 12.93 2.78
CA GLU A 86 -6.16 14.06 2.44
C GLU A 86 -5.38 15.15 1.69
N ASP A 87 -4.08 15.26 1.96
CA ASP A 87 -3.13 16.17 1.31
C ASP A 87 -1.72 15.56 1.33
N LYS A 88 -0.72 16.27 0.78
CA LYS A 88 0.70 15.83 0.79
C LYS A 88 1.29 15.64 2.20
N TYR A 89 0.67 16.23 3.23
CA TYR A 89 1.20 16.25 4.60
C TYR A 89 0.23 15.68 5.64
N THR A 90 -1.00 15.38 5.25
CA THR A 90 -2.05 14.96 6.17
C THR A 90 -2.52 13.56 5.79
N SER A 91 -2.34 12.63 6.72
CA SER A 91 -2.81 11.25 6.60
C SER A 91 -3.73 10.90 7.75
N ARG A 92 -4.82 10.21 7.45
CA ARG A 92 -5.74 9.60 8.42
C ARG A 92 -5.72 8.09 8.26
N GLU A 93 -5.74 7.38 9.37
CA GLU A 93 -5.78 5.92 9.39
C GLU A 93 -7.14 5.46 9.93
N ILE A 94 -7.73 4.45 9.29
CA ILE A 94 -9.01 3.87 9.70
C ILE A 94 -8.86 2.36 9.74
N TRP A 95 -9.24 1.77 10.87
CA TRP A 95 -9.38 0.32 11.00
C TRP A 95 -10.79 -0.08 10.56
N VAL A 96 -10.86 -0.99 9.61
CA VAL A 96 -12.11 -1.48 9.01
C VAL A 96 -12.35 -2.89 9.56
N GLU A 97 -12.96 -2.96 10.73
CA GLU A 97 -13.47 -4.23 11.29
C GLU A 97 -14.93 -4.44 10.85
N GLU A 98 -15.70 -3.35 10.87
CA GLU A 98 -17.09 -3.27 10.43
C GLU A 98 -17.25 -2.28 9.26
N PRO A 99 -18.40 -2.24 8.58
CA PRO A 99 -18.65 -1.22 7.56
C PRO A 99 -18.54 0.19 8.15
N VAL A 100 -17.54 0.95 7.71
CA VAL A 100 -17.30 2.33 8.16
C VAL A 100 -17.74 3.31 7.09
N GLU A 101 -18.62 4.24 7.45
CA GLU A 101 -18.97 5.39 6.61
C GLU A 101 -18.20 6.62 7.08
N THR A 102 -17.56 7.32 6.14
CA THR A 102 -16.76 8.50 6.44
C THR A 102 -16.72 9.44 5.25
N THR A 103 -16.11 10.60 5.41
CA THR A 103 -15.89 11.55 4.32
C THR A 103 -14.41 11.60 3.95
N VAL A 104 -14.14 11.64 2.65
CA VAL A 104 -12.81 11.76 2.06
C VAL A 104 -12.86 12.84 0.98
N CYS A 105 -12.06 13.90 1.11
CA CYS A 105 -12.11 15.06 0.22
C CYS A 105 -13.53 15.67 0.08
N GLY A 106 -14.30 15.66 1.17
CA GLY A 106 -15.69 16.15 1.17
C GLY A 106 -16.68 15.23 0.45
N VAL A 107 -16.25 14.05 -0.02
CA VAL A 107 -17.11 13.05 -0.66
C VAL A 107 -17.45 11.94 0.36
N PRO A 108 -18.71 11.51 0.47
CA PRO A 108 -19.07 10.37 1.32
C PRO A 108 -18.49 9.07 0.73
N VAL A 109 -17.79 8.32 1.58
CA VAL A 109 -17.12 7.07 1.25
C VAL A 109 -17.47 6.02 2.30
N LYS A 110 -17.81 4.81 1.84
CA LYS A 110 -18.06 3.66 2.70
C LYS A 110 -17.00 2.58 2.47
N PHE A 111 -16.42 2.09 3.56
CA PHE A 111 -15.45 1.01 3.58
C PHE A 111 -16.08 -0.23 4.17
N TYR A 112 -15.97 -1.37 3.49
CA TYR A 112 -16.42 -2.65 4.04
C TYR A 112 -15.70 -3.83 3.40
N HIS A 113 -15.64 -4.93 4.14
CA HIS A 113 -15.13 -6.20 3.65
C HIS A 113 -16.21 -6.96 2.90
N ASN A 114 -15.85 -7.52 1.75
CA ASN A 114 -16.69 -8.44 1.02
C ASN A 114 -15.96 -9.80 0.89
N PRO A 115 -16.54 -10.90 1.41
CA PRO A 115 -15.97 -12.22 1.19
C PRO A 115 -16.05 -12.59 -0.30
N ALA A 116 -14.89 -12.82 -0.92
CA ALA A 116 -14.79 -13.33 -2.28
C ALA A 116 -14.27 -14.78 -2.26
N TRP A 117 -14.50 -15.52 -3.36
CA TRP A 117 -14.02 -16.90 -3.51
C TRP A 117 -12.50 -17.07 -3.35
N PHE A 118 -11.73 -15.98 -3.50
CA PHE A 118 -10.27 -15.96 -3.31
C PHE A 118 -9.83 -15.10 -2.12
N GLY A 119 -10.64 -15.04 -1.05
CA GLY A 119 -10.32 -14.32 0.19
C GLY A 119 -11.17 -13.07 0.43
N THR A 120 -10.84 -12.31 1.48
CA THR A 120 -11.53 -11.05 1.82
C THR A 120 -11.02 -9.92 0.93
N VAL A 121 -11.92 -9.11 0.36
CA VAL A 121 -11.56 -7.92 -0.42
C VAL A 121 -12.14 -6.68 0.23
N LEU A 122 -11.35 -5.61 0.29
CA LEU A 122 -11.84 -4.31 0.74
C LEU A 122 -12.57 -3.59 -0.40
N ILE A 123 -13.84 -3.28 -0.15
CA ILE A 123 -14.67 -2.47 -1.02
C ILE A 123 -14.69 -1.04 -0.51
N VAL A 124 -14.41 -0.11 -1.41
CA VAL A 124 -14.55 1.33 -1.22
C VAL A 124 -15.70 1.80 -2.09
N GLU A 125 -16.80 2.23 -1.47
CA GLU A 125 -17.96 2.76 -2.17
C GLU A 125 -17.94 4.28 -2.11
N VAL A 126 -17.88 4.94 -3.26
CA VAL A 126 -17.83 6.38 -3.42
C VAL A 126 -19.02 6.80 -4.28
N GLU A 127 -19.94 7.58 -3.72
CA GLU A 127 -21.17 8.02 -4.41
C GLU A 127 -21.95 6.88 -5.10
N GLY A 128 -22.09 5.73 -4.42
CA GLY A 128 -22.79 4.55 -4.94
C GLY A 128 -22.01 3.72 -5.95
N ARG A 129 -20.77 4.12 -6.31
CA ARG A 129 -19.86 3.31 -7.14
C ARG A 129 -18.89 2.53 -6.28
N ARG A 130 -18.80 1.22 -6.54
CA ARG A 130 -17.96 0.29 -5.77
C ARG A 130 -16.61 0.07 -6.44
N TYR A 131 -15.55 0.29 -5.69
CA TYR A 131 -14.17 0.06 -6.11
C TYR A 131 -13.51 -1.00 -5.22
N ARG A 132 -12.71 -1.87 -5.84
CA ARG A 132 -11.98 -2.93 -5.13
C ARG A 132 -10.53 -2.54 -4.93
N LEU A 133 -10.07 -2.53 -3.68
CA LEU A 133 -8.66 -2.41 -3.33
C LEU A 133 -8.09 -3.82 -3.06
N PRO A 134 -7.01 -4.22 -3.77
CA PRO A 134 -6.26 -5.43 -3.47
C PRO A 134 -5.31 -5.25 -2.28
#